data_AF-A0A1G3GTE0-F1
#
_entry.id   AF-A0A1G3GTE0-F1
#
_cell.length_a   1.000
_cell.length_b   1.000
_cell.length_c   1.000
_cell.angle_alpha   90.00
_cell.angle_beta   90.00
_cell.angle_gamma   90.00
#
_symmetry.space_group_name_H-M   'P 1'
#
loop_
_entity.id
_entity.type
_entity.pdbx_description
1 polymer ?
#
loop_
_entity_poly.entity_id
_entity_poly.type
_entity_poly.pdbx_seq_one_letter_code
_entity_poly.pdbx_strand_id
1 'polypeptide(L)'
;MIPPKDAAALDEAIAKAAGLPRAFAIHTDPNAPPTAEQEPLPAALQGKPVAEKSPAEWAYDRLILYIRNFESQLDSNQEIAMGFAGSDAGVLKIEGLGFFEPDLITFYGRDDDGMKTQLIQHIAQLSVMLRAVPKAAPEDPPTRIGFRLASGWMGGESGDGSI
;
A
#
# COMPACT_ATOMS: atom_id res chain seq x y z
N MET A 1 6.82 -30.27 -30.20
CA MET A 1 5.39 -29.94 -30.30
C MET A 1 4.87 -29.87 -28.88
N ILE A 2 4.49 -28.67 -28.41
CA ILE A 2 3.96 -28.52 -27.05
C ILE A 2 2.59 -29.21 -27.01
N PRO A 3 2.29 -30.06 -26.01
CA PRO A 3 0.97 -30.66 -25.86
C PRO A 3 -0.12 -29.57 -25.85
N PRO A 4 -1.30 -29.80 -26.45
CA PRO A 4 -2.35 -28.76 -26.58
C PRO A 4 -2.84 -28.19 -25.24
N LYS A 5 -2.75 -28.98 -24.15
CA LYS A 5 -3.05 -28.51 -22.78
C LYS A 5 -2.00 -27.53 -22.25
N ASP A 6 -0.73 -27.77 -22.58
CA ASP A 6 0.40 -26.96 -22.12
C ASP A 6 0.49 -25.64 -22.94
N ALA A 7 0.03 -25.66 -24.20
CA ALA A 7 -0.12 -24.45 -25.01
C ALA A 7 -1.22 -23.53 -24.46
N ALA A 8 -2.38 -24.07 -24.08
CA ALA A 8 -3.46 -23.28 -23.47
C ALA A 8 -3.04 -22.68 -22.11
N ALA A 9 -2.32 -23.45 -21.28
CA ALA A 9 -1.79 -22.94 -20.01
C ALA A 9 -0.74 -21.84 -20.21
N LEU A 10 0.09 -21.95 -21.27
CA LEU A 10 1.06 -20.93 -21.62
C LEU A 10 0.38 -19.65 -22.13
N ASP A 11 -0.63 -19.76 -22.99
CA ASP A 11 -1.39 -18.61 -23.50
C ASP A 11 -2.14 -17.89 -22.37
N GLU A 12 -2.74 -18.65 -21.44
CA GLU A 12 -3.37 -18.11 -20.23
C GLU A 12 -2.34 -17.40 -19.34
N ALA A 13 -1.15 -17.98 -19.16
CA ALA A 13 -0.07 -17.37 -18.39
C ALA A 13 0.46 -16.08 -19.06
N ILE A 14 0.59 -16.05 -20.39
CA ILE A 14 1.00 -14.87 -21.15
C ILE A 14 -0.06 -13.76 -21.06
N ALA A 15 -1.35 -14.10 -21.23
CA ALA A 15 -2.44 -13.15 -21.10
C ALA A 15 -2.52 -12.57 -19.68
N LYS A 16 -2.34 -13.43 -18.65
CA LYS A 16 -2.25 -13.00 -17.25
C LYS A 16 -1.06 -12.08 -17.03
N ALA A 17 0.11 -12.41 -17.58
CA ALA A 17 1.32 -11.59 -17.48
C ALA A 17 1.20 -10.24 -18.21
N ALA A 18 0.51 -10.18 -19.35
CA ALA A 18 0.28 -8.95 -20.09
C ALA A 18 -0.62 -7.95 -19.34
N GLY A 19 -1.49 -8.44 -18.45
CA GLY A 19 -2.33 -7.61 -17.58
C GLY A 19 -1.72 -7.26 -16.23
N LEU A 20 -0.57 -7.84 -15.86
CA LEU A 20 0.08 -7.56 -14.59
C LEU A 20 0.87 -6.24 -14.67
N PRO A 21 0.79 -5.39 -13.63
CA PRO A 21 1.56 -4.17 -13.57
C PRO A 21 3.06 -4.50 -13.55
N ARG A 22 3.83 -3.78 -14.37
CA ARG A 22 5.29 -3.83 -14.30
C ARG A 22 5.76 -3.00 -13.10
N ALA A 23 6.18 -3.67 -12.05
CA ALA A 23 6.85 -3.07 -10.89
C ALA A 23 8.28 -3.61 -10.80
N PHE A 24 9.23 -2.77 -10.40
CA PHE A 24 10.64 -3.15 -10.28
C PHE A 24 11.38 -2.20 -9.34
N ALA A 25 12.26 -2.75 -8.50
CA ALA A 25 13.14 -2.01 -7.62
C ALA A 25 14.55 -2.62 -7.62
N ILE A 26 15.57 -1.78 -7.48
CA ILE A 26 16.99 -2.17 -7.30
C ILE A 26 17.50 -1.53 -6.01
N HIS A 27 18.23 -2.33 -5.23
CA HIS A 27 18.90 -1.89 -4.02
C HIS A 27 20.41 -2.09 -4.14
N THR A 28 21.18 -1.25 -3.46
CA THR A 28 22.64 -1.37 -3.41
C THR A 28 23.10 -2.50 -2.49
N ASP A 29 22.31 -2.82 -1.46
CA ASP A 29 22.51 -3.98 -0.61
C ASP A 29 21.90 -5.22 -1.28
N PRO A 30 22.70 -6.25 -1.64
CA PRO A 30 22.19 -7.47 -2.23
C PRO A 30 21.32 -8.30 -1.26
N ASN A 31 21.39 -8.02 0.05
CA ASN A 31 20.60 -8.69 1.09
C ASN A 31 19.43 -7.84 1.59
N ALA A 32 19.11 -6.73 0.91
CA ALA A 32 17.95 -5.92 1.25
C ALA A 32 16.67 -6.79 1.24
N PRO A 33 15.75 -6.59 2.19
CA PRO A 33 14.48 -7.31 2.19
C PRO A 33 13.68 -7.00 0.90
N PRO A 34 12.81 -7.91 0.45
CA PRO A 34 11.94 -7.66 -0.68
C PRO A 34 11.11 -6.38 -0.49
N THR A 35 10.96 -5.60 -1.55
CA THR A 35 10.11 -4.40 -1.57
C THR A 35 8.73 -4.67 -2.14
N ALA A 36 7.82 -3.70 -1.98
CA ALA A 36 6.46 -3.77 -2.52
C ALA A 36 6.41 -4.03 -4.03
N GLU A 37 7.43 -3.59 -4.78
CA GLU A 37 7.57 -3.81 -6.22
C GLU A 37 8.09 -5.20 -6.60
N GLN A 38 8.70 -5.90 -5.66
CA GLN A 38 9.31 -7.23 -5.87
C GLN A 38 8.41 -8.36 -5.36
N GLU A 39 7.51 -8.04 -4.43
CA GLU A 39 6.52 -8.99 -3.94
C GLU A 39 5.38 -9.22 -4.97
N PRO A 40 4.83 -10.44 -5.04
CA PRO A 40 3.69 -10.71 -5.89
C PRO A 40 2.48 -9.87 -5.46
N LEU A 41 1.74 -9.36 -6.44
CA LEU A 41 0.51 -8.63 -6.18
C LEU A 41 -0.45 -9.53 -5.38
N PRO A 42 -0.97 -9.10 -4.22
CA PRO A 42 -1.91 -9.90 -3.43
C PRO A 42 -3.14 -10.33 -4.24
N ALA A 43 -3.69 -11.53 -3.99
CA ALA A 43 -4.83 -12.08 -4.74
C ALA A 43 -6.04 -11.13 -4.76
N ALA A 44 -6.28 -10.51 -3.61
CA ALA A 44 -7.08 -9.29 -3.38
C ALA A 44 -7.14 -8.30 -4.55
N LEU A 45 -5.97 -7.99 -5.12
CA LEU A 45 -5.78 -6.97 -6.14
C LEU A 45 -5.77 -7.52 -7.55
N GLN A 46 -5.74 -8.84 -7.71
CA GLN A 46 -5.77 -9.53 -9.00
C GLN A 46 -7.19 -9.70 -9.52
N GLY A 47 -8.23 -9.51 -8.68
CA GLY A 47 -9.63 -9.76 -9.06
C GLY A 47 -10.20 -8.79 -10.10
N LYS A 48 -9.66 -7.57 -10.18
CA LYS A 48 -10.07 -6.54 -11.16
C LYS A 48 -8.88 -6.19 -12.05
N PRO A 49 -9.00 -6.29 -13.40
CA PRO A 49 -7.93 -5.90 -14.32
C PRO A 49 -7.49 -4.44 -14.09
N VAL A 50 -6.19 -4.17 -14.19
CA VAL A 50 -5.64 -2.81 -13.98
C VAL A 50 -6.29 -1.78 -14.93
N ALA A 51 -6.63 -2.20 -16.16
CA ALA A 51 -7.28 -1.34 -17.15
C ALA A 51 -8.70 -0.88 -16.76
N GLU A 52 -9.34 -1.56 -15.81
CA GLU A 52 -10.67 -1.21 -15.31
C GLU A 52 -10.62 -0.39 -14.02
N LYS A 53 -9.43 -0.19 -13.44
CA LYS A 53 -9.25 0.61 -12.23
C LYS A 53 -9.11 2.08 -12.58
N SER A 54 -9.73 2.95 -11.79
CA SER A 54 -9.43 4.38 -11.88
C SER A 54 -7.98 4.66 -11.44
N PRO A 55 -7.38 5.79 -11.88
CA PRO A 55 -6.07 6.20 -11.41
C PRO A 55 -5.98 6.27 -9.88
N ALA A 56 -7.02 6.76 -9.21
CA ALA A 56 -7.10 6.84 -7.75
C ALA A 56 -7.16 5.45 -7.10
N GLU A 57 -8.05 4.56 -7.56
CA GLU A 57 -8.13 3.18 -7.06
C GLU A 57 -6.78 2.48 -7.18
N TRP A 58 -6.14 2.59 -8.36
CA TRP A 58 -4.88 1.92 -8.60
C TRP A 58 -3.72 2.48 -7.78
N ALA A 59 -3.71 3.79 -7.51
CA ALA A 59 -2.72 4.39 -6.63
C ALA A 59 -2.94 4.01 -5.16
N TYR A 60 -4.19 4.01 -4.72
CA TYR A 60 -4.58 3.61 -3.37
C TYR A 60 -4.14 2.19 -3.04
N ASP A 61 -4.42 1.24 -3.94
CA ASP A 61 -4.00 -0.16 -3.78
C ASP A 61 -2.49 -0.28 -3.59
N ARG A 62 -1.71 0.41 -4.43
CA ARG A 62 -0.24 0.39 -4.35
C ARG A 62 0.27 1.06 -3.08
N LEU A 63 -0.32 2.19 -2.66
CA LEU A 63 0.06 2.85 -1.40
C LEU A 63 -0.09 1.91 -0.21
N ILE A 64 -1.16 1.09 -0.16
CA ILE A 64 -1.31 0.08 0.89
C ILE A 64 -0.16 -0.94 0.85
N LEU A 65 0.26 -1.39 -0.33
CA LEU A 65 1.39 -2.32 -0.45
C LEU A 65 2.69 -1.69 0.07
N TYR A 66 2.98 -0.44 -0.30
CA TYR A 66 4.14 0.30 0.21
C TYR A 66 4.09 0.48 1.74
N ILE A 67 2.94 0.88 2.28
CA ILE A 67 2.75 1.05 3.73
C ILE A 67 2.98 -0.27 4.46
N ARG A 68 2.40 -1.38 3.98
CA ARG A 68 2.58 -2.72 4.58
C ARG A 68 4.04 -3.18 4.53
N ASN A 69 4.68 -3.04 3.38
CA ASN A 69 6.08 -3.42 3.21
C ASN A 69 6.99 -2.59 4.12
N PHE A 70 6.77 -1.27 4.21
CA PHE A 70 7.50 -0.40 5.12
C PHE A 70 7.27 -0.79 6.59
N GLU A 71 6.01 -0.97 7.00
CA GLU A 71 5.65 -1.37 8.36
C GLU A 71 6.23 -2.72 8.78
N SER A 72 6.37 -3.66 7.85
CA SER A 72 6.95 -4.98 8.11
C SER A 72 8.43 -4.93 8.52
N GLN A 73 9.12 -3.84 8.18
CA GLN A 73 10.53 -3.61 8.46
C GLN A 73 10.75 -2.80 9.75
N LEU A 74 9.67 -2.33 10.39
CA LEU A 74 9.75 -1.51 11.61
C LEU A 74 9.80 -2.39 12.87
N ASP A 75 10.61 -1.95 13.84
CA ASP A 75 10.67 -2.59 15.16
C ASP A 75 9.45 -2.25 16.05
N SER A 76 9.38 -2.91 17.21
CA SER A 76 8.26 -2.77 18.16
C SER A 76 8.18 -1.40 18.86
N ASN A 77 9.14 -0.50 18.64
CA ASN A 77 9.21 0.85 19.22
C ASN A 77 8.85 1.93 18.20
N GLN A 78 8.68 1.55 16.94
CA GLN A 78 8.41 2.46 15.83
C GLN A 78 6.97 2.35 15.34
N GLU A 79 6.46 3.42 14.75
CA GLU A 79 5.21 3.53 13.99
C GLU A 79 5.49 4.26 12.67
N ILE A 80 4.54 4.22 11.75
CA ILE A 80 4.62 4.94 10.49
C ILE A 80 4.00 6.34 10.60
N ALA A 81 4.66 7.32 9.99
CA ALA A 81 4.10 8.63 9.71
C ALA A 81 4.34 8.99 8.24
N MET A 82 3.51 9.89 7.71
CA MET A 82 3.67 10.46 6.38
C MET A 82 4.28 11.85 6.47
N GLY A 83 5.38 12.08 5.76
CA GLY A 83 5.85 13.43 5.48
C GLY A 83 5.15 13.99 4.24
N PHE A 84 4.75 15.26 4.29
CA PHE A 84 4.31 15.98 3.11
C PHE A 84 5.54 16.39 2.30
N ALA A 85 5.79 15.75 1.16
CA ALA A 85 6.95 16.10 0.36
C ALA A 85 6.76 17.50 -0.26
N GLY A 86 7.68 18.42 0.09
CA GLY A 86 7.67 19.79 -0.44
C GLY A 86 6.83 20.80 0.34
N SER A 87 6.32 20.47 1.53
CA SER A 87 5.70 21.45 2.43
C SER A 87 6.31 21.40 3.83
N ASP A 88 6.31 22.54 4.52
CA ASP A 88 6.70 22.65 5.93
C ASP A 88 5.62 22.12 6.89
N ALA A 89 4.62 21.39 6.38
CA ALA A 89 3.41 21.00 7.11
C ALA A 89 3.62 19.87 8.14
N GLY A 90 4.88 19.56 8.49
CA GLY A 90 5.21 18.56 9.51
C GLY A 90 5.01 17.12 9.04
N VAL A 91 4.77 16.20 9.99
CA VAL A 91 4.41 14.82 9.69
C VAL A 91 2.95 14.54 10.09
N LEU A 92 2.27 13.72 9.31
CA LEU A 92 0.95 13.19 9.63
C LEU A 92 1.12 11.74 10.13
N LYS A 93 0.79 11.48 11.39
CA LYS A 93 0.60 10.09 11.85
C LYS A 93 -0.62 9.52 11.14
N ILE A 94 -0.41 8.61 10.20
CA ILE A 94 -1.48 8.06 9.37
C ILE A 94 -2.35 7.13 10.22
N GLU A 95 -3.65 7.37 10.21
CA GLU A 95 -4.68 6.53 10.85
C GLU A 95 -5.58 5.87 9.81
N GLY A 96 -5.63 6.40 8.57
CA GLY A 96 -6.40 5.82 7.49
C GLY A 96 -6.05 6.37 6.11
N LEU A 97 -6.49 5.65 5.08
CA LEU A 97 -6.35 6.01 3.68
C LEU A 97 -7.70 5.81 2.98
N GLY A 98 -8.05 6.71 2.07
CA GLY A 98 -9.18 6.57 1.16
C GLY A 98 -8.85 7.05 -0.25
N PHE A 99 -9.72 6.71 -1.19
CA PHE A 99 -9.67 7.24 -2.55
C PHE A 99 -11.08 7.61 -3.01
N PHE A 100 -11.17 8.53 -3.95
CA PHE A 100 -12.42 8.87 -4.62
C PHE A 100 -12.17 8.99 -6.12
N GLU A 101 -12.91 8.19 -6.89
CA GLU A 101 -12.71 8.09 -8.33
C GLU A 101 -13.07 9.40 -9.03
N PRO A 102 -12.34 9.81 -10.09
CA PRO A 102 -11.24 9.05 -10.70
C PRO A 102 -9.85 9.36 -10.13
N ASP A 103 -9.69 10.39 -9.31
CA ASP A 103 -8.38 11.05 -9.14
C ASP A 103 -8.00 11.55 -7.74
N LEU A 104 -8.83 11.39 -6.71
CA LEU A 104 -8.50 11.86 -5.36
C LEU A 104 -8.01 10.74 -4.44
N ILE A 105 -6.97 11.05 -3.66
CA ILE A 105 -6.47 10.25 -2.55
C ILE A 105 -6.62 11.08 -1.27
N THR A 106 -7.05 10.43 -0.19
CA THR A 106 -7.21 11.06 1.12
C THR A 106 -6.42 10.32 2.19
N PHE A 107 -5.61 11.05 2.94
CA PHE A 107 -4.94 10.56 4.13
C PHE A 107 -5.63 11.12 5.37
N TYR A 108 -6.01 10.24 6.29
CA TYR A 108 -6.59 10.59 7.58
C TYR A 108 -5.53 10.34 8.66
N GLY A 109 -5.45 11.23 9.64
CA GLY A 109 -4.50 11.05 10.71
C GLY A 109 -4.52 12.16 11.74
N ARG A 110 -3.39 12.30 12.43
CA ARG A 110 -3.10 13.38 13.36
C ARG A 110 -1.78 14.05 13.04
N ASP A 111 -1.72 15.36 13.26
CA ASP A 111 -0.45 16.10 13.20
C ASP A 111 0.40 15.90 14.47
N ASP A 112 1.52 16.62 14.52
CA ASP A 112 2.48 16.59 15.63
C ASP A 112 1.87 17.05 16.98
N ASP A 113 0.81 17.87 16.95
CA ASP A 113 0.07 18.31 18.13
C ASP A 113 -1.05 17.33 18.52
N GLY A 114 -1.20 16.22 17.79
CA GLY A 114 -2.24 15.22 18.00
C GLY A 114 -3.63 15.67 17.55
N MET A 115 -3.72 16.76 16.77
CA MET A 115 -4.98 17.27 16.24
C MET A 115 -5.40 16.46 15.02
N LYS A 116 -6.72 16.26 14.88
CA LYS A 116 -7.27 15.52 13.74
C LYS A 116 -6.99 16.29 12.45
N THR A 117 -6.26 15.64 11.54
CA THR A 117 -5.81 16.23 10.29
C THR A 117 -6.15 15.31 9.13
N GLN A 118 -6.55 15.91 8.00
CA GLN A 118 -6.86 15.20 6.78
C GLN A 118 -6.16 15.90 5.62
N LEU A 119 -5.45 15.12 4.81
CA LEU A 119 -4.86 15.58 3.57
C LEU A 119 -5.60 14.98 2.39
N ILE A 120 -6.07 15.84 1.48
CA ILE A 120 -6.69 15.43 0.24
C ILE A 120 -5.74 15.85 -0.90
N GLN A 121 -5.32 14.90 -1.72
CA GLN A 121 -4.45 15.16 -2.87
C GLN A 121 -5.06 14.60 -4.14
N HIS A 122 -4.90 15.34 -5.24
CA HIS A 122 -5.11 14.79 -6.56
C HIS A 122 -3.95 13.86 -6.94
N ILE A 123 -4.22 12.75 -7.61
CA ILE A 123 -3.23 11.71 -7.90
C ILE A 123 -2.03 12.23 -8.71
N ALA A 124 -2.26 13.16 -9.63
CA ALA A 124 -1.19 13.78 -10.41
C ALA A 124 -0.21 14.63 -9.59
N GLN A 125 -0.58 15.01 -8.36
CA GLN A 125 0.23 15.79 -7.42
C GLN A 125 0.78 14.93 -6.27
N LEU A 126 0.44 13.64 -6.25
CA LEU A 126 0.74 12.76 -5.13
C LEU A 126 2.26 12.65 -4.93
N SER A 127 2.72 13.11 -3.78
CA SER A 127 4.07 12.89 -3.30
C SER A 127 4.00 12.45 -1.84
N VAL A 128 4.49 11.23 -1.58
CA VAL A 128 4.35 10.55 -0.28
C VAL A 128 5.73 10.16 0.22
N MET A 129 6.05 10.55 1.44
CA MET A 129 7.22 10.08 2.17
C MET A 129 6.75 9.25 3.37
N LEU A 130 7.16 7.98 3.44
CA LEU A 130 6.93 7.15 4.63
C LEU A 130 8.12 7.31 5.57
N ARG A 131 7.84 7.57 6.84
CA ARG A 131 8.86 7.80 7.87
C ARG A 131 8.56 6.93 9.08
N ALA A 132 9.61 6.30 9.62
CA ALA A 132 9.56 5.67 10.93
C ALA A 132 9.63 6.74 12.02
N VAL A 133 8.68 6.72 12.94
CA VAL A 133 8.64 7.60 14.12
C VAL A 133 8.52 6.76 15.39
N PRO A 134 8.94 7.26 16.56
CA PRO A 134 8.69 6.57 17.83
C PRO A 134 7.20 6.37 18.06
N LYS A 135 6.82 5.29 18.74
CA LYS A 135 5.44 5.08 19.20
C LYS A 135 4.97 6.24 20.06
N ALA A 136 3.71 6.64 19.86
CA ALA A 136 3.08 7.69 20.66
C ALA A 136 2.90 7.27 22.14
N ALA A 137 2.50 6.02 22.37
CA ALA A 137 2.37 5.44 23.71
C ALA A 137 3.36 4.27 23.85
N PRO A 138 4.40 4.39 24.70
CA PRO A 138 5.41 3.34 24.88
C PRO A 138 4.81 1.99 25.32
N GLU A 139 3.78 2.04 26.17
CA GLU A 139 3.10 0.90 26.78
C GLU A 139 2.19 0.10 25.83
N ASP A 140 1.62 0.73 24.80
CA ASP A 140 0.69 0.08 23.88
C ASP A 140 1.43 -0.66 22.75
N PRO A 141 0.88 -1.71 22.11
CA PRO A 141 1.49 -2.25 20.89
C PRO A 141 1.53 -1.19 19.77
N PRO A 142 2.56 -1.20 18.89
CA PRO A 142 2.63 -0.24 17.79
C PRO A 142 1.39 -0.31 16.89
N THR A 143 0.89 0.85 16.49
CA THR A 143 -0.18 0.95 15.50
C THR A 143 0.38 0.65 14.12
N ARG A 144 -0.17 -0.39 13.49
CA ARG A 144 0.19 -0.85 12.14
C ARG A 144 -1.04 -0.73 11.25
N ILE A 145 -1.12 0.33 10.45
CA ILE A 145 -2.31 0.65 9.66
C ILE A 145 -2.39 -0.17 8.38
N GLY A 146 -1.28 -0.57 7.77
CA GLY A 146 -1.27 -1.30 6.50
C GLY A 146 -2.00 -2.65 6.63
N PHE A 147 -1.90 -3.28 7.79
CA PHE A 147 -2.56 -4.54 8.10
C PHE A 147 -4.03 -4.36 8.51
N ARG A 148 -4.38 -3.23 9.15
CA ARG A 148 -5.77 -2.92 9.54
C ARG A 148 -6.61 -2.41 8.37
N LEU A 149 -6.00 -1.66 7.46
CA LEU A 149 -6.63 -1.24 6.21
C LEU A 149 -7.05 -2.44 5.37
N ALA A 150 -6.28 -3.53 5.38
CA ALA A 150 -6.63 -4.76 4.68
C ALA A 150 -7.98 -5.34 5.12
N SER A 151 -8.38 -5.22 6.40
CA SER A 151 -9.64 -5.77 6.91
C SER A 151 -10.91 -5.05 6.39
N GLY A 152 -10.77 -3.80 5.90
CA GLY A 152 -11.85 -3.02 5.28
C GLY A 152 -11.58 -2.66 3.82
N TRP A 153 -10.50 -3.18 3.25
CA TRP A 153 -10.09 -2.98 1.87
C TRP A 153 -10.88 -3.90 0.95
N MET A 154 -11.27 -3.40 -0.23
CA MET A 154 -12.04 -4.16 -1.23
C MET A 154 -11.34 -5.43 -1.79
N GLY A 155 -10.16 -5.79 -1.27
CA GLY A 155 -9.49 -7.04 -1.57
C GLY A 155 -9.12 -7.91 -0.35
N GLY A 156 -9.45 -7.53 0.88
CA GLY A 156 -9.11 -8.33 2.06
C GLY A 156 -10.19 -9.36 2.41
N GLU A 157 -9.78 -10.62 2.58
CA GLU A 157 -10.59 -11.66 3.20
C GLU A 157 -11.10 -11.17 4.55
N SER A 158 -12.42 -11.14 4.71
CA SER A 158 -13.07 -11.01 6.01
C SER A 158 -12.71 -12.24 6.85
N GLY A 159 -11.55 -12.19 7.50
CA GLY A 159 -11.17 -13.13 8.54
C GLY A 159 -12.19 -13.03 9.65
N ASP A 160 -12.95 -14.10 9.79
CA ASP A 160 -13.87 -14.46 10.84
C ASP A 160 -13.22 -14.40 12.24
N GLY A 161 -12.96 -13.19 12.72
CA GLY A 161 -12.72 -12.92 14.14
C GLY A 161 -14.03 -13.04 14.92
N SER A 162 -14.57 -14.25 15.00
CA SER A 162 -15.57 -14.59 16.01
C SER A 162 -14.94 -14.41 17.39
N ILE A 163 -15.66 -13.66 18.21
CA ILE A 163 -15.43 -13.33 19.62
C ILE A 163 -15.47 -14.60 20.47
#